data_AF-A0A1G0XU80-F1
#
_entry.id   AF-A0A1G0XU80-F1
#
_cell.length_a   1.000
_cell.length_b   1.000
_cell.length_c   1.000
_cell.angle_alpha   90.00
_cell.angle_beta   90.00
_cell.angle_gamma   90.00
#
_symmetry.space_group_name_H-M   'P 1'
#
loop_
_entity.id
_entity.type
_entity.pdbx_description
1 polymer ?
#
loop_
_entity_poly.entity_id
_entity_poly.type
_entity_poly.pdbx_seq_one_letter_code
_entity_poly.pdbx_strand_id
1 'polypeptide(L)'
;MKPFAMLVAAVCFVLCAEARDIKTLDGKVYKDVTICDSTAYGIDISYTPEGGGIGIKELFFKNLPEDIRKEFNYEPKKAESLQKKVAMYRWKLEQQQIEAYKKELKYEQDEEAQEEHITAVICAHKKYYKLLTISTDGNGAVAWADSFYSNVTEGHEGKVYVFGLQDSPQGSAWEGYLYPVGFEVNGQPAYATNTDDAYGMIMNKKSGN
;
A
#
# COMPACT_ATOMS: atom_id res chain seq x y z
N MET A 1 -6.99 20.94 51.70
CA MET A 1 -6.22 19.96 50.91
C MET A 1 -5.80 20.61 49.60
N LYS A 2 -4.48 20.77 49.35
CA LYS A 2 -3.94 21.02 48.00
C LYS A 2 -3.74 19.66 47.31
N PRO A 3 -3.81 19.61 45.97
CA PRO A 3 -2.59 19.68 45.15
C PRO A 3 -2.75 20.72 44.02
N PHE A 4 -1.86 21.66 43.70
CA PHE A 4 -0.44 21.59 43.32
C PHE A 4 -0.10 20.54 42.25
N ALA A 5 -0.15 20.97 40.98
CA ALA A 5 0.69 20.48 39.87
C ALA A 5 0.42 21.42 38.67
N MET A 6 1.13 22.55 38.56
CA MET A 6 2.41 22.70 37.88
C MET A 6 2.27 22.58 36.35
N LEU A 7 1.77 23.67 35.76
CA LEU A 7 1.85 23.97 34.34
C LEU A 7 3.30 24.37 34.03
N VAL A 8 4.08 23.43 33.49
CA VAL A 8 5.42 23.73 32.97
C VAL A 8 5.24 24.46 31.65
N ALA A 9 5.29 25.78 31.70
CA ALA A 9 5.47 26.61 30.53
C ALA A 9 6.86 26.30 29.95
N ALA A 10 6.88 25.65 28.79
CA ALA A 10 8.06 25.54 27.95
C ALA A 10 8.44 26.96 27.50
N VAL A 11 9.41 27.56 28.18
CA VAL A 11 10.09 28.76 27.72
C VAL A 11 10.94 28.34 26.52
N CYS A 12 10.37 28.45 25.31
CA CYS A 12 11.14 28.49 24.08
C CYS A 12 11.98 29.78 24.13
N PHE A 13 13.17 29.70 24.72
CA PHE A 13 14.16 30.75 24.61
C PHE A 13 14.70 30.69 23.17
N VAL A 14 13.97 31.32 22.24
CA VAL A 14 14.50 31.63 20.91
C VAL A 14 15.54 32.73 21.13
N LEU A 15 16.78 32.31 21.42
CA LEU A 15 17.94 33.15 21.15
C LEU A 15 17.98 33.31 19.64
N CYS A 16 17.52 34.45 19.14
CA CYS A 16 17.91 34.92 17.81
C CYS A 16 19.43 35.09 17.83
N ALA A 17 20.15 34.02 17.52
CA ALA A 17 21.59 34.06 17.33
C ALA A 17 21.89 35.01 16.16
N GLU A 18 22.84 35.92 16.35
CA GLU A 18 23.27 36.85 15.30
C GLU A 18 23.70 36.07 14.05
N ALA A 19 23.24 36.51 12.88
CA ALA A 19 23.67 35.95 11.61
C ALA A 19 25.20 36.03 11.53
N ARG A 20 25.84 34.88 11.38
CA ARG A 20 27.30 34.77 11.41
C ARG A 20 27.83 33.90 10.29
N ASP A 21 29.10 34.09 9.97
CA ASP A 21 29.78 33.22 9.01
C ASP A 21 30.40 32.02 9.74
N ILE A 22 30.23 30.83 9.18
CA ILE A 22 30.88 29.60 9.65
C ILE A 22 31.77 29.06 8.54
N LYS A 23 33.07 28.97 8.82
CA LYS A 23 34.05 28.28 7.97
C LYS A 23 34.38 26.91 8.56
N THR A 24 34.10 25.85 7.82
CA THR A 24 34.48 24.47 8.20
C THR A 24 35.97 24.21 7.98
N LEU A 25 36.52 23.18 8.63
CA LEU A 25 37.95 22.84 8.54
C LEU A 25 38.37 22.40 7.13
N ASP A 26 37.44 21.86 6.34
CA ASP A 26 37.62 21.56 4.91
C ASP A 26 37.60 22.78 3.98
N GLY A 27 37.40 23.99 4.54
CA GLY A 27 37.46 25.25 3.82
C GLY A 27 36.13 25.78 3.28
N LYS A 28 35.02 25.05 3.43
CA LYS A 28 33.70 25.55 3.01
C LYS A 28 33.22 26.66 3.95
N VAL A 29 32.65 27.71 3.36
CA VAL A 29 32.12 28.87 4.10
C VAL A 29 30.62 28.92 3.93
N TYR A 30 29.90 29.00 5.04
CA TYR A 30 28.48 29.27 5.09
C TYR A 30 28.32 30.68 5.64
N LYS A 31 27.67 31.56 4.87
CA LYS A 31 27.49 32.97 5.23
C LYS A 31 26.13 33.22 5.85
N ASP A 32 26.06 34.24 6.70
CA ASP A 32 24.82 34.73 7.30
C ASP A 32 23.97 33.61 7.91
N VAL A 33 24.62 32.63 8.54
CA VAL A 33 23.92 31.43 9.02
C VAL A 33 23.13 31.72 10.27
N THR A 34 21.99 31.06 10.39
CA THR A 34 21.22 30.96 11.64
C THR A 34 21.32 29.54 12.17
N ILE A 35 21.59 29.37 13.46
CA ILE A 35 21.63 28.03 14.08
C ILE A 35 20.20 27.62 14.43
N CYS A 36 19.75 26.50 13.86
CA CYS A 36 18.40 25.98 14.02
C CYS A 36 18.29 24.98 15.16
N ASP A 37 19.30 24.12 15.31
CA ASP A 37 19.36 23.10 16.36
C ASP A 37 20.81 22.72 16.68
N SER A 38 21.01 22.07 17.82
CA SER A 38 22.30 21.51 18.24
C SER A 38 22.13 20.12 18.82
N THR A 39 22.88 19.17 18.27
CA THR A 39 22.99 17.81 18.81
C THR A 39 24.30 17.62 19.56
N ALA A 40 24.57 16.42 20.09
CA ALA A 40 25.86 16.14 20.72
C ALA A 40 27.03 16.13 19.73
N TYR A 41 26.76 16.04 18.42
CA TYR A 41 27.80 15.81 17.41
C TYR A 41 27.82 16.83 16.27
N GLY A 42 26.88 17.77 16.23
CA GLY A 42 26.84 18.85 15.26
C GLY A 42 25.79 19.90 15.56
N ILE A 43 25.74 20.91 14.69
CA ILE A 43 24.72 21.96 14.67
C ILE A 43 23.99 21.93 13.34
N ASP A 44 22.68 22.16 13.36
CA ASP A 44 21.91 22.43 12.15
C ASP A 44 21.90 23.92 11.89
N ILE A 45 22.27 24.30 10.67
CA ILE A 45 22.26 25.68 10.22
C ILE A 45 21.24 25.90 9.12
N SER A 46 20.61 27.08 9.12
CA SER A 46 19.96 27.67 7.97
C SER A 46 20.90 28.65 7.30
N TYR A 47 20.98 28.59 5.97
CA TYR A 47 21.85 29.46 5.15
C TYR A 47 21.22 29.70 3.77
N THR A 48 21.72 30.71 3.05
CA THR A 48 21.33 30.95 1.65
C THR A 48 22.33 30.24 0.72
N PRO A 49 21.93 29.21 -0.05
CA PRO A 49 22.82 28.56 -1.01
C PRO A 49 23.03 29.45 -2.25
N GLU A 50 24.06 29.14 -3.07
CA GLU A 50 24.46 29.97 -4.22
C GLU A 50 23.35 30.20 -5.26
N GLY A 51 22.39 29.28 -5.37
CA GLY A 51 21.21 29.41 -6.24
C GLY A 51 20.05 30.22 -5.65
N GLY A 52 20.21 30.79 -4.46
CA GLY A 52 19.15 31.44 -3.70
C GLY A 52 18.25 30.46 -2.94
N GLY A 53 17.29 30.99 -2.17
CA GLY A 53 16.40 30.20 -1.31
C GLY A 53 16.99 29.92 0.08
N ILE A 54 16.42 28.96 0.79
CA ILE A 54 16.82 28.60 2.17
C ILE A 54 17.32 27.15 2.17
N GLY A 55 18.56 26.93 2.58
CA GLY A 55 19.14 25.62 2.81
C GLY A 55 19.25 25.30 4.30
N ILE A 56 18.98 24.05 4.68
CA ILE A 56 19.27 23.51 6.02
C ILE A 56 20.42 22.50 5.90
N LYS A 57 21.41 22.59 6.79
CA LYS A 57 22.55 21.66 6.77
C LYS A 57 23.04 21.35 8.18
N GLU A 58 23.19 20.08 8.48
CA GLU A 58 23.92 19.61 9.65
C GLU A 58 25.44 19.75 9.43
N LEU A 59 26.11 20.50 10.32
CA LEU A 59 27.55 20.65 10.38
C LEU A 59 28.09 19.88 11.60
N PHE A 60 28.89 18.86 11.35
CA PHE A 60 29.50 18.06 12.43
C PHE A 60 30.60 18.85 13.16
N PHE A 61 30.59 18.83 14.49
CA PHE A 61 31.61 19.50 15.31
C PHE A 61 33.05 19.07 14.99
N LYS A 62 33.25 17.82 14.53
CA LYS A 62 34.57 17.34 14.09
C LYS A 62 35.17 18.11 12.91
N ASN A 63 34.33 18.82 12.14
CA ASN A 63 34.72 19.63 10.99
C ASN A 63 34.55 21.13 11.26
N LEU A 64 34.39 21.53 12.53
CA LEU A 64 34.24 22.92 12.93
C LEU A 64 35.48 23.42 13.70
N PRO A 65 35.80 24.72 13.58
CA PRO A 65 36.83 25.39 14.36
C PRO A 65 36.64 25.24 15.88
N GLU A 66 37.74 25.38 16.63
CA GLU A 66 37.78 25.11 18.07
C GLU A 66 36.90 26.07 18.91
N ASP A 67 36.82 27.33 18.52
CA ASP A 67 35.96 28.35 19.12
C ASP A 67 34.49 27.94 19.05
N ILE A 68 34.00 27.52 17.88
CA ILE A 68 32.62 27.02 17.71
C ILE A 68 32.41 25.73 18.52
N ARG A 69 33.38 24.81 18.51
CA ARG A 69 33.28 23.59 19.32
C ARG A 69 33.15 23.87 20.83
N LYS A 70 33.87 24.89 21.32
CA LYS A 70 33.83 25.31 22.73
C LYS A 70 32.50 25.99 23.08
N GLU A 71 32.00 26.86 22.21
CA GLU A 71 30.71 27.53 22.36
C GLU A 71 29.56 26.52 22.62
N PHE A 72 29.58 25.40 21.90
CA PHE A 72 28.56 24.35 22.01
C PHE A 72 28.90 23.22 22.99
N ASN A 73 29.95 23.37 23.82
CA ASN A 73 30.38 22.36 24.79
C ASN A 73 30.57 20.96 24.18
N TYR A 74 31.21 20.89 23.01
CA TYR A 74 31.38 19.63 22.29
C TYR A 74 32.23 18.61 23.07
N GLU A 75 31.62 17.45 23.36
CA GLU A 75 32.26 16.30 24.00
C GLU A 75 32.45 15.14 23.00
N PRO A 76 33.68 14.86 22.51
CA PRO A 76 33.92 13.87 21.46
C PRO A 76 33.38 12.47 21.77
N LYS A 77 33.50 12.01 23.03
CA LYS A 77 33.01 10.69 23.44
C LYS A 77 31.49 10.59 23.43
N LYS A 78 30.80 11.66 23.85
CA LYS A 78 29.34 11.74 23.85
C LYS A 78 28.81 11.80 22.42
N ALA A 79 29.46 12.57 21.56
CA ALA A 79 29.17 12.67 20.14
C ALA A 79 29.27 11.32 19.44
N GLU A 80 30.38 10.61 19.62
CA GLU A 80 30.61 9.30 19.01
C GLU A 80 29.57 8.27 19.50
N SER A 81 29.27 8.26 20.80
CA SER A 81 28.25 7.37 21.37
C SER A 81 26.86 7.61 20.76
N LEU A 82 26.45 8.87 20.62
CA LEU A 82 25.16 9.20 20.02
C LEU A 82 25.13 8.86 18.53
N GLN A 83 26.18 9.17 17.77
CA GLN A 83 26.26 8.82 16.34
C GLN A 83 26.15 7.31 16.10
N LYS A 84 26.80 6.49 16.93
CA LYS A 84 26.67 5.02 16.86
C LYS A 84 25.23 4.57 17.11
N LYS A 85 24.55 5.15 18.10
CA LYS A 85 23.13 4.86 18.37
C LYS A 85 22.24 5.28 17.21
N VAL A 86 22.41 6.48 16.67
CA VAL A 86 21.65 6.97 15.52
C VAL A 86 21.83 6.05 14.32
N ALA A 87 23.08 5.65 14.00
CA ALA A 87 23.35 4.71 12.92
C ALA A 87 22.68 3.35 13.15
N MET A 88 22.78 2.81 14.37
CA MET A 88 22.11 1.57 14.76
C MET A 88 20.58 1.65 14.60
N TYR A 89 19.95 2.73 15.05
CA TYR A 89 18.50 2.92 14.91
C TYR A 89 18.08 3.14 13.45
N ARG A 90 18.86 3.88 12.65
CA ARG A 90 18.63 4.02 11.20
C ARG A 90 18.69 2.66 10.50
N TRP A 91 19.71 1.87 10.78
CA TRP A 91 19.83 0.51 10.24
C TRP A 91 18.64 -0.36 10.64
N LYS A 92 18.23 -0.32 11.91
CA LYS A 92 17.09 -1.11 12.39
C LYS A 92 15.79 -0.70 11.68
N LEU A 93 15.57 0.60 11.49
CA LEU A 93 14.40 1.11 10.78
C LEU A 93 14.40 0.68 9.30
N GLU A 94 15.55 0.76 8.64
CA GLU A 94 15.72 0.32 7.25
C GLU A 94 15.43 -1.18 7.10
N GLN A 95 15.93 -2.01 8.03
CA GLN A 95 15.62 -3.45 8.02
C GLN A 95 14.11 -3.70 8.19
N GLN A 96 13.43 -2.99 9.09
CA GLN A 96 11.98 -3.11 9.26
C GLN A 96 11.21 -2.73 7.98
N GLN A 97 11.65 -1.68 7.28
CA GLN A 97 11.06 -1.27 6.00
C GLN A 97 11.28 -2.32 4.91
N ILE A 98 12.49 -2.88 4.81
CA ILE A 98 12.80 -3.95 3.85
C ILE A 98 11.97 -5.20 4.12
N GLU A 99 11.82 -5.59 5.39
CA GLU A 99 10.99 -6.74 5.78
C GLU A 99 9.50 -6.51 5.47
N ALA A 100 8.99 -5.31 5.75
CA ALA A 100 7.61 -4.94 5.40
C ALA A 100 7.40 -5.00 3.88
N TYR A 101 8.30 -4.41 3.10
CA TYR A 101 8.25 -4.43 1.64
C TYR A 101 8.33 -5.85 1.07
N LYS A 102 9.20 -6.71 1.62
CA LYS A 102 9.27 -8.13 1.23
C LYS A 102 7.98 -8.88 1.52
N LYS A 103 7.32 -8.57 2.63
CA LYS A 103 6.04 -9.19 3.01
C LYS A 103 4.92 -8.75 2.06
N GLU A 104 4.89 -7.48 1.70
CA GLU A 104 3.94 -6.91 0.73
C GLU A 104 4.12 -7.54 -0.66
N LEU A 105 5.35 -7.56 -1.18
CA LEU A 105 5.66 -8.24 -2.45
C LEU A 105 5.27 -9.71 -2.45
N LYS A 106 5.51 -10.43 -1.35
CA LYS A 106 5.11 -11.83 -1.24
C LYS A 106 3.59 -11.97 -1.25
N TYR A 107 2.88 -11.09 -0.54
CA TYR A 107 1.43 -11.10 -0.52
C TYR A 107 0.85 -10.83 -1.91
N GLU A 108 1.36 -9.84 -2.64
CA GLU A 108 0.97 -9.55 -4.02
C GLU A 108 1.25 -10.74 -4.95
N GLN A 109 2.40 -11.39 -4.83
CA GLN A 109 2.74 -12.59 -5.61
C GLN A 109 1.83 -13.78 -5.30
N ASP A 110 1.54 -14.02 -4.01
CA ASP A 110 0.65 -15.10 -3.59
C ASP A 110 -0.80 -14.82 -4.08
N GLU A 111 -1.24 -13.55 -4.09
CA GLU A 111 -2.54 -13.11 -4.61
C GLU A 111 -2.63 -13.27 -6.14
N GLU A 112 -1.62 -12.80 -6.89
CA GLU A 112 -1.54 -12.94 -8.35
C GLU A 112 -1.51 -14.43 -8.75
N ALA A 113 -0.71 -15.25 -8.07
CA ALA A 113 -0.67 -16.69 -8.33
C ALA A 113 -2.01 -17.38 -8.02
N GLN A 114 -2.71 -16.93 -6.98
CA GLN A 114 -4.05 -17.42 -6.65
C GLN A 114 -5.08 -16.99 -7.70
N GLU A 115 -5.02 -15.74 -8.17
CA GLU A 115 -5.87 -15.23 -9.25
C GLU A 115 -5.67 -16.01 -10.55
N GLU A 116 -4.41 -16.19 -10.97
CA GLU A 116 -4.06 -16.98 -12.15
C GLU A 116 -4.58 -18.42 -12.03
N HIS A 117 -4.35 -19.05 -10.87
CA HIS A 117 -4.81 -20.42 -10.63
C HIS A 117 -6.34 -20.55 -10.71
N ILE A 118 -7.09 -19.66 -10.05
CA ILE A 118 -8.56 -19.70 -10.06
C ILE A 118 -9.08 -19.41 -11.47
N THR A 119 -8.54 -18.40 -12.14
CA THR A 119 -8.91 -18.03 -13.52
C THR A 119 -8.66 -19.17 -14.49
N ALA A 120 -7.53 -19.88 -14.37
CA ALA A 120 -7.24 -21.06 -15.16
C ALA A 120 -8.26 -22.18 -14.91
N VAL A 121 -8.65 -22.41 -13.65
CA VAL A 121 -9.67 -23.41 -13.30
C VAL A 121 -11.04 -23.02 -13.86
N ILE A 122 -11.47 -21.76 -13.75
CA ILE A 122 -12.73 -21.28 -14.33
C ILE A 122 -12.71 -21.48 -15.85
N CYS A 123 -11.64 -21.04 -16.51
CA CYS A 123 -11.49 -21.16 -17.97
C CYS A 123 -11.46 -22.62 -18.44
N ALA A 124 -10.84 -23.52 -17.68
CA ALA A 124 -10.81 -24.95 -18.00
C ALA A 124 -12.18 -25.61 -17.92
N HIS A 125 -13.09 -25.07 -17.09
CA HIS A 125 -14.43 -25.62 -16.87
C HIS A 125 -15.55 -24.82 -17.55
N LYS A 126 -15.21 -23.78 -18.33
CA LYS A 126 -16.22 -23.03 -19.08
C LYS A 126 -16.87 -23.93 -20.13
N LYS A 127 -18.18 -23.76 -20.31
CA LYS A 127 -18.98 -24.54 -21.26
C LYS A 127 -19.74 -23.62 -22.19
N TYR A 128 -19.86 -24.00 -23.46
CA TYR A 128 -20.70 -23.28 -24.41
C TYR A 128 -22.14 -23.79 -24.29
N TYR A 129 -23.06 -22.87 -24.03
CA TYR A 129 -24.47 -23.15 -23.87
C TYR A 129 -25.33 -22.36 -24.85
N LYS A 130 -26.48 -22.94 -25.19
CA LYS A 130 -27.66 -22.24 -25.69
C LYS A 130 -28.65 -22.15 -24.54
N LEU A 131 -29.16 -20.96 -24.29
CA LEU A 131 -30.06 -20.65 -23.19
C LEU A 131 -31.41 -20.20 -23.73
N LEU A 132 -32.46 -20.57 -23.00
CA LEU A 132 -33.78 -19.96 -23.11
C LEU A 132 -34.17 -19.38 -21.76
N THR A 133 -34.26 -18.05 -21.70
CA THR A 133 -34.52 -17.32 -20.44
C THR A 133 -35.93 -17.61 -19.93
N ILE A 134 -36.01 -18.07 -18.68
CA ILE A 134 -37.27 -18.39 -17.99
C ILE A 134 -37.76 -17.20 -17.17
N SER A 135 -36.84 -16.57 -16.43
CA SER A 135 -37.12 -15.42 -15.57
C SER A 135 -35.82 -14.70 -15.24
N THR A 136 -35.90 -13.41 -14.92
CA THR A 136 -34.78 -12.63 -14.38
C THR A 136 -35.08 -12.11 -12.99
N ASP A 137 -34.01 -11.80 -12.27
CA ASP A 137 -34.04 -10.98 -11.06
C ASP A 137 -33.00 -9.85 -11.20
N GLY A 138 -32.79 -9.07 -10.14
CA GLY A 138 -31.85 -7.95 -10.17
C GLY A 138 -30.36 -8.33 -10.34
N ASN A 139 -30.02 -9.62 -10.27
CA ASN A 139 -28.66 -10.13 -10.29
C ASN A 139 -28.36 -11.07 -11.47
N GLY A 140 -29.40 -11.65 -12.11
CA GLY A 140 -29.20 -12.59 -13.21
C GLY A 140 -30.48 -13.19 -13.78
N ALA A 141 -30.33 -14.28 -14.53
CA ALA A 141 -31.40 -14.99 -15.19
C ALA A 141 -31.43 -16.47 -14.81
N VAL A 142 -32.62 -17.02 -14.60
CA VAL A 142 -32.85 -18.46 -14.66
C VAL A 142 -33.12 -18.82 -16.11
N ALA A 143 -32.41 -19.80 -16.66
CA ALA A 143 -32.58 -20.24 -18.03
C ALA A 143 -32.57 -21.77 -18.14
N TRP A 144 -33.25 -22.31 -19.16
CA TRP A 144 -32.97 -23.67 -19.63
C TRP A 144 -31.66 -23.66 -20.39
N ALA A 145 -30.75 -24.57 -20.05
CA ALA A 145 -29.44 -24.67 -20.66
C ALA A 145 -29.27 -25.98 -21.44
N ASP A 146 -28.87 -25.82 -22.70
CA ASP A 146 -28.48 -26.89 -23.58
C ASP A 146 -27.02 -26.70 -23.97
N SER A 147 -26.21 -27.75 -23.84
CA SER A 147 -24.84 -27.74 -24.33
C SER A 147 -24.82 -27.54 -25.86
N PHE A 148 -23.72 -27.02 -26.40
CA PHE A 148 -23.60 -26.81 -27.85
C PHE A 148 -23.89 -28.05 -28.71
N TYR A 149 -23.54 -29.24 -28.18
CA TYR A 149 -23.71 -30.53 -28.85
C TYR A 149 -25.00 -31.24 -28.46
N SER A 150 -25.95 -30.54 -27.84
CA SER A 150 -27.21 -31.14 -27.43
C SER A 150 -27.97 -31.73 -28.61
N ASN A 151 -28.57 -32.89 -28.37
CA ASN A 151 -29.48 -33.57 -29.27
C ASN A 151 -30.74 -33.94 -28.47
N VAL A 152 -31.70 -34.62 -29.09
CA VAL A 152 -33.01 -34.92 -28.48
C VAL A 152 -32.92 -35.75 -27.19
N THR A 153 -31.80 -36.43 -26.95
CA THR A 153 -31.63 -37.35 -25.81
C THR A 153 -30.46 -36.99 -24.89
N GLU A 154 -29.55 -36.10 -25.32
CA GLU A 154 -28.29 -35.83 -24.63
C GLU A 154 -27.94 -34.33 -24.68
N GLY A 155 -27.19 -33.87 -23.68
CA GLY A 155 -26.69 -32.50 -23.65
C GLY A 155 -27.67 -31.44 -23.16
N HIS A 156 -28.83 -31.86 -22.61
CA HIS A 156 -29.73 -31.01 -21.84
C HIS A 156 -29.23 -30.92 -20.38
N GLU A 157 -28.79 -29.74 -19.95
CA GLU A 157 -28.18 -29.55 -18.61
C GLU A 157 -29.19 -29.02 -17.57
N GLY A 158 -30.43 -28.78 -18.00
CA GLY A 158 -31.53 -28.42 -17.13
C GLY A 158 -31.58 -26.92 -16.84
N LYS A 159 -32.06 -26.53 -15.66
CA LYS A 159 -32.16 -25.12 -15.27
C LYS A 159 -30.85 -24.66 -14.64
N VAL A 160 -30.36 -23.53 -15.12
CA VAL A 160 -29.18 -22.86 -14.59
C VAL A 160 -29.53 -21.44 -14.18
N TYR A 161 -28.74 -20.90 -13.26
CA TYR A 161 -28.75 -19.48 -12.94
C TYR A 161 -27.54 -18.79 -13.58
N VAL A 162 -27.75 -17.68 -14.26
CA VAL A 162 -26.70 -16.98 -15.01
C VAL A 162 -26.62 -15.51 -14.59
N PHE A 163 -25.51 -15.16 -13.95
CA PHE A 163 -25.16 -13.79 -13.63
C PHE A 163 -24.75 -13.02 -14.90
N GLY A 164 -25.13 -11.74 -14.97
CA GLY A 164 -24.88 -10.89 -16.14
C GLY A 164 -25.98 -10.95 -17.22
N LEU A 165 -27.08 -11.67 -16.96
CA LEU A 165 -28.26 -11.75 -17.83
C LEU A 165 -29.52 -11.14 -17.20
N GLN A 166 -29.39 -10.27 -16.19
CA GLN A 166 -30.50 -9.64 -15.47
C GLN A 166 -31.50 -8.89 -16.39
N ASP A 167 -31.01 -8.37 -17.51
CA ASP A 167 -31.83 -7.62 -18.48
C ASP A 167 -32.31 -8.49 -19.65
N SER A 168 -32.08 -9.82 -19.62
CA SER A 168 -32.50 -10.75 -20.66
C SER A 168 -34.03 -10.91 -20.63
N PRO A 169 -34.77 -10.55 -21.70
CA PRO A 169 -36.21 -10.71 -21.71
C PRO A 169 -36.63 -12.18 -21.57
N GLN A 170 -37.74 -12.43 -20.89
CA GLN A 170 -38.30 -13.78 -20.80
C GLN A 170 -38.57 -14.36 -22.20
N GLY A 171 -38.15 -15.61 -22.41
CA GLY A 171 -38.27 -16.30 -23.70
C GLY A 171 -37.21 -15.90 -24.73
N SER A 172 -36.28 -14.99 -24.40
CA SER A 172 -35.16 -14.69 -25.29
C SER A 172 -34.15 -15.83 -25.31
N ALA A 173 -33.54 -16.04 -26.48
CA ALA A 173 -32.44 -16.98 -26.65
C ALA A 173 -31.11 -16.27 -26.42
N TRP A 174 -30.17 -16.96 -25.80
CA TRP A 174 -28.78 -16.52 -25.65
C TRP A 174 -27.84 -17.67 -25.97
N GLU A 175 -26.67 -17.38 -26.52
CA GLU A 175 -25.64 -18.39 -26.76
C GLU A 175 -24.25 -17.85 -26.43
N GLY A 176 -23.40 -18.72 -25.87
CA GLY A 176 -22.05 -18.33 -25.50
C GLY A 176 -21.43 -19.21 -24.44
N TYR A 177 -20.21 -18.85 -24.05
CA TYR A 177 -19.52 -19.50 -22.95
C TYR A 177 -20.05 -19.00 -21.61
N LEU A 178 -20.39 -19.94 -20.74
CA LEU A 178 -20.67 -19.68 -19.34
C LEU A 178 -19.52 -20.19 -18.48
N TYR A 179 -19.18 -19.38 -17.48
CA TYR A 179 -18.06 -19.57 -16.57
C TYR A 179 -18.60 -20.03 -15.22
N PRO A 180 -18.20 -21.22 -14.73
CA PRO A 180 -18.77 -21.75 -13.49
C PRO A 180 -18.33 -20.93 -12.29
N VAL A 181 -19.27 -20.66 -11.37
CA VAL A 181 -18.97 -19.93 -10.12
C VAL A 181 -18.81 -20.88 -8.91
N GLY A 182 -19.00 -22.18 -9.11
CA GLY A 182 -18.77 -23.22 -8.10
C GLY A 182 -19.83 -23.29 -6.99
N PHE A 183 -21.02 -22.74 -7.23
CA PHE A 183 -22.14 -22.85 -6.30
C PHE A 183 -23.50 -22.81 -7.01
N GLU A 184 -24.56 -23.02 -6.23
CA GLU A 184 -25.94 -22.96 -6.71
C GLU A 184 -26.65 -21.72 -6.20
N VAL A 185 -27.58 -21.20 -7.01
CA VAL A 185 -28.55 -20.16 -6.64
C VAL A 185 -29.94 -20.77 -6.75
N ASN A 186 -30.72 -20.74 -5.67
CA ASN A 186 -32.07 -21.33 -5.63
C ASN A 186 -32.13 -22.80 -6.10
N GLY A 187 -31.08 -23.58 -5.79
CA GLY A 187 -30.97 -25.00 -6.18
C GLY A 187 -30.61 -25.23 -7.67
N GLN A 188 -30.15 -24.20 -8.37
CA GLN A 188 -29.72 -24.27 -9.76
C GLN A 188 -28.21 -24.02 -9.84
N PRO A 189 -27.45 -24.83 -10.61
CA PRO A 189 -26.05 -24.53 -10.90
C PRO A 189 -25.89 -23.12 -11.44
N ALA A 190 -25.00 -22.35 -10.84
CA ALA A 190 -24.80 -20.96 -11.20
C ALA A 190 -23.56 -20.77 -12.09
N TYR A 191 -23.66 -19.79 -12.98
CA TYR A 191 -22.61 -19.39 -13.92
C TYR A 191 -22.57 -17.87 -14.09
N ALA A 192 -21.45 -17.34 -14.56
CA ALA A 192 -21.33 -15.98 -15.06
C ALA A 192 -21.10 -15.96 -16.58
N THR A 193 -21.38 -14.82 -17.21
CA THR A 193 -21.16 -14.60 -18.66
C THR A 193 -19.72 -14.24 -19.00
N ASN A 194 -18.89 -13.91 -18.01
CA ASN A 194 -17.47 -13.62 -18.17
C ASN A 194 -16.65 -14.16 -16.99
N THR A 195 -15.33 -14.25 -17.18
CA THR A 195 -14.40 -14.82 -16.20
C THR A 195 -14.25 -13.94 -14.95
N ASP A 196 -14.25 -12.61 -15.11
CA ASP A 196 -14.00 -11.65 -14.03
C ASP A 196 -15.12 -11.70 -12.98
N ASP A 197 -16.37 -11.75 -13.44
CA ASP A 197 -17.55 -11.92 -12.58
C ASP A 197 -17.51 -13.28 -11.87
N ALA A 198 -17.15 -14.35 -12.56
CA ALA A 198 -17.03 -15.68 -11.95
C ALA A 198 -15.93 -15.71 -10.88
N TYR A 199 -14.78 -15.09 -11.13
CA TYR A 199 -13.68 -14.96 -10.19
C TYR A 199 -14.12 -14.16 -8.96
N GLY A 200 -14.70 -12.96 -9.16
CA GLY A 200 -15.18 -12.11 -8.07
C GLY A 200 -16.20 -12.81 -7.17
N MET A 201 -17.10 -13.59 -7.75
CA MET A 201 -18.09 -14.37 -6.99
C MET A 201 -17.44 -15.50 -6.16
N ILE A 202 -16.48 -16.23 -6.72
CA ILE A 202 -15.74 -17.28 -6.01
C ILE A 202 -14.97 -16.69 -4.82
N MET A 203 -14.33 -15.53 -5.02
CA MET A 203 -13.57 -14.85 -3.99
C MET A 203 -14.48 -14.29 -2.88
N ASN A 204 -15.59 -13.64 -3.24
CA ASN A 204 -16.54 -13.10 -2.26
C ASN A 204 -17.20 -14.19 -1.42
N LYS A 205 -17.48 -15.37 -2.01
CA LYS A 205 -18.04 -16.51 -1.26
C LYS A 205 -17.06 -17.08 -0.24
N LYS A 206 -15.75 -17.09 -0.52
CA LYS A 206 -14.73 -17.54 0.45
C LYS A 206 -14.61 -16.60 1.66
N SER A 207 -14.85 -15.31 1.47
CA SER A 207 -14.78 -14.29 2.53
C SER A 207 -16.00 -14.27 3.46
N GLY A 208 -17.10 -14.91 3.07
CA GLY A 208 -18.37 -14.94 3.81
C GLY A 208 -18.58 -16.16 4.72
N ASN A 209 -17.57 -17.01 4.89
CA ASN A 209 -17.58 -18.20 5.76
C ASN A 209 -16.64 -18.05 6.96
#